data_AF-A0A1B7WJG7-F1
#
_entry.id   AF-A0A1B7WJG7-F1
#
_cell.length_a   1.000
_cell.length_b   1.000
_cell.length_c   1.000
_cell.angle_alpha   90.00
_cell.angle_beta   90.00
_cell.angle_gamma   90.00
#
_symmetry.space_group_name_H-M   'P 1'
#
loop_
_entity.id
_entity.type
_entity.pdbx_description
1 polymer ?
#
loop_
_entity_poly.entity_id
_entity_poly.type
_entity_poly.pdbx_seq_one_letter_code
_entity_poly.pdbx_strand_id
1 'polypeptide(L)'
;MQVCLVTGGNSGVGLMTAVGLAKLGNHVFIACRCASKAAKAIEYIQQRTGNQNVEFLPLDLASLDSVRNCVTIFNNKNLPLHILVNNAGIFNRRGTTKEGFELIWGTNYLGHFLLTYLLLEKMQKSAPGRIIMISSDLALSPSSINWDLLVKRTPLNFLNLYAISKLCLLLLTQELSQRLNDSQITVNAIHPGFVQSNITIWHHFSKYLGLGISPEAGAYSTLICTTSPDYQDISGKFLDHHNQEIPLPKIARNQAILQQLWQRSLLWTGCNQQQNLQTINYHENDGIWGPISLNLDNRELEEITKHILNKVLPKFPKKILFTQLLSSLIKFDFGSFLLIILQGFKKSFYMERHLDSPIIMQLCHNESLLEKLTEYLGENLVLWRSELWVNYPSQQLIPLWHQDSYPKLLKGNGKTIHAYIALTEVNEYNGFEYIPHNYSQNCQIKMTDPFSGNHFFDIPHEIEKKAIPVVLKPGEFVLFTDNLIHRSIRNQSGKLRLSLTLRLTQLGVEILPGYTSNDHKPIILQSQKKR
;
A
#
# COMPACT_ATOMS: atom_id res chain seq x y z
N MET A 1 33.32 19.39 5.06
CA MET A 1 32.55 18.45 5.90
C MET A 1 31.24 18.14 5.19
N GLN A 2 30.96 16.88 4.88
CA GLN A 2 29.70 16.47 4.26
C GLN A 2 28.75 15.85 5.31
N VAL A 3 27.47 15.78 4.95
CA VAL A 3 26.41 15.15 5.75
C VAL A 3 25.97 13.87 5.03
N CYS A 4 26.03 12.76 5.74
CA CYS A 4 25.83 11.42 5.22
C CYS A 4 24.70 10.72 5.98
N LEU A 5 23.86 9.95 5.29
CA LEU A 5 22.85 9.09 5.89
C LEU A 5 23.09 7.65 5.44
N VAL A 6 23.30 6.73 6.39
CA VAL A 6 23.55 5.31 6.12
C VAL A 6 22.42 4.48 6.73
N THR A 7 21.60 3.85 5.88
CA THR A 7 20.56 2.92 6.36
C THR A 7 21.21 1.62 6.83
N GLY A 8 20.80 1.11 8.00
CA GLY A 8 21.43 -0.07 8.59
C GLY A 8 22.89 0.14 8.99
N GLY A 9 23.30 1.39 9.24
CA GLY A 9 24.66 1.76 9.66
C GLY A 9 25.09 1.24 11.05
N ASN A 10 24.25 0.43 11.70
CA ASN A 10 24.47 -0.12 13.03
C ASN A 10 25.08 -1.54 13.04
N SER A 11 25.35 -2.13 11.88
CA SER A 11 25.98 -3.46 11.78
C SER A 11 26.57 -3.75 10.40
N GLY A 12 27.51 -4.70 10.33
CA GLY A 12 28.01 -5.26 9.07
C GLY A 12 28.64 -4.20 8.15
N VAL A 13 28.40 -4.35 6.84
CA VAL A 13 28.93 -3.42 5.82
C VAL A 13 28.53 -1.98 6.10
N GLY A 14 27.26 -1.72 6.44
CA GLY A 14 26.78 -0.39 6.77
C GLY A 14 27.52 0.28 7.93
N LEU A 15 27.88 -0.49 8.97
CA LEU A 15 28.69 0.02 10.07
C LEU A 15 30.09 0.42 9.60
N MET A 16 30.73 -0.42 8.79
CA MET A 16 32.08 -0.12 8.28
C MET A 16 32.08 1.03 7.27
N THR A 17 31.02 1.18 6.47
CA THR A 17 30.79 2.36 5.65
C THR A 17 30.65 3.61 6.52
N ALA A 18 29.86 3.56 7.60
CA ALA A 18 29.71 4.68 8.53
C ALA A 18 31.03 5.06 9.22
N VAL A 19 31.85 4.06 9.63
CA VAL A 19 33.20 4.29 10.16
C VAL A 19 34.08 5.00 9.13
N GLY A 20 34.12 4.53 7.89
CA GLY A 20 34.95 5.15 6.84
C GLY A 20 34.53 6.60 6.56
N LEU A 21 33.23 6.87 6.46
CA LEU A 21 32.70 8.23 6.28
C LEU A 21 33.01 9.14 7.47
N ALA A 22 32.85 8.65 8.70
CA ALA A 22 33.15 9.42 9.91
C ALA A 22 34.66 9.69 10.06
N LYS A 23 35.52 8.75 9.66
CA LYS A 23 36.99 8.93 9.66
C LYS A 23 37.44 10.07 8.75
N LEU A 24 36.67 10.40 7.72
CA LEU A 24 36.90 11.56 6.84
C LEU A 24 36.33 12.87 7.41
N GLY A 25 35.87 12.88 8.67
CA GLY A 25 35.35 14.08 9.34
C GLY A 25 33.91 14.45 8.95
N ASN A 26 33.17 13.55 8.29
CA ASN A 26 31.78 13.80 7.91
C ASN A 26 30.82 13.69 9.09
N HIS A 27 29.68 14.38 9.00
CA HIS A 27 28.55 14.17 9.90
C HIS A 27 27.75 12.96 9.40
N VAL A 28 27.69 11.88 10.18
CA VAL A 28 27.07 10.60 9.77
C VAL A 28 25.82 10.28 10.59
N PHE A 29 24.68 10.16 9.90
CA PHE A 29 23.43 9.65 10.45
C PHE A 29 23.35 8.12 10.31
N ILE A 30 23.19 7.45 11.46
CA ILE A 30 22.95 6.01 11.56
C ILE A 30 21.44 5.77 11.56
N ALA A 31 20.88 5.51 10.38
CA ALA A 31 19.45 5.31 10.19
C ALA A 31 19.06 3.84 10.40
N CYS A 32 18.43 3.51 11.53
CA CYS A 32 18.05 2.11 11.82
C CYS A 32 16.89 1.99 12.84
N ARG A 33 16.41 0.75 13.05
CA ARG A 33 15.22 0.47 13.88
C ARG A 33 15.46 0.53 15.37
N CYS A 34 16.64 0.11 15.82
CA CYS A 34 16.88 -0.23 17.22
C CYS A 34 17.83 0.77 17.85
N ALA A 35 17.28 1.70 18.66
CA ALA A 35 18.03 2.75 19.31
C ALA A 35 19.19 2.22 20.16
N SER A 36 19.02 1.10 20.88
CA SER A 36 20.09 0.51 21.69
C SER A 36 21.24 -0.07 20.86
N LYS A 37 20.95 -0.63 19.67
CA LYS A 37 21.99 -1.05 18.73
C LYS A 37 22.66 0.14 18.04
N ALA A 38 21.90 1.21 17.77
CA ALA A 38 22.43 2.45 17.23
C ALA A 38 23.41 3.10 18.20
N ALA A 39 23.07 3.19 19.49
CA ALA A 39 23.93 3.77 20.52
C ALA A 39 25.29 3.07 20.59
N LYS A 40 25.30 1.73 20.60
CA LYS A 40 26.55 0.93 20.56
C LYS A 40 27.36 1.18 19.29
N ALA A 41 26.69 1.31 18.14
CA ALA A 41 27.36 1.59 16.88
C ALA A 41 27.95 3.01 16.85
N ILE A 42 27.22 4.00 17.36
CA ILE A 42 27.69 5.39 17.49
C ILE A 42 28.94 5.44 18.36
N GLU A 43 28.89 4.85 19.55
CA GLU A 43 30.04 4.77 20.46
C GLU A 43 31.25 4.12 19.77
N TYR A 44 31.04 2.99 19.09
CA TYR A 44 32.08 2.30 18.33
C TYR A 44 32.70 3.19 17.24
N ILE A 45 31.88 3.91 16.47
CA ILE A 45 32.36 4.82 15.41
C ILE A 45 33.14 5.98 16.03
N GLN A 46 32.61 6.62 17.07
CA GLN A 46 33.24 7.75 17.75
C GLN A 46 34.60 7.35 18.34
N GLN A 47 34.68 6.20 19.01
CA GLN A 47 35.94 5.69 19.55
C GLN A 47 36.97 5.37 18.46
N ARG A 48 36.53 4.79 17.34
CA ARG A 48 37.43 4.34 16.26
C ARG A 48 37.91 5.48 15.35
N THR A 49 37.18 6.59 15.31
CA THR A 49 37.44 7.70 14.36
C THR A 49 37.79 9.01 15.04
N GLY A 50 37.47 9.18 16.33
CA GLY A 50 37.57 10.44 17.05
C GLY A 50 36.48 11.46 16.67
N ASN A 51 35.63 11.16 15.69
CA ASN A 51 34.60 12.07 15.20
C ASN A 51 33.32 11.94 16.02
N GLN A 52 32.93 13.02 16.69
CA GLN A 52 31.73 13.07 17.54
C GLN A 52 30.43 13.33 16.75
N ASN A 53 30.52 13.75 15.48
CA ASN A 53 29.38 14.08 14.62
C ASN A 53 28.72 12.81 14.04
N VAL A 54 28.24 11.93 14.92
CA VAL A 54 27.57 10.69 14.55
C VAL A 54 26.24 10.62 15.31
N GLU A 55 25.13 10.61 14.58
CA GLU A 55 23.79 10.76 15.16
C GLU A 55 22.88 9.59 14.82
N PHE A 56 21.97 9.24 15.73
CA PHE A 56 20.95 8.23 15.50
C PHE A 56 19.76 8.85 14.77
N LEU A 57 19.24 8.14 13.76
CA LEU A 57 17.99 8.47 13.09
C LEU A 57 17.06 7.24 13.10
N PRO A 58 15.88 7.31 13.74
CA PRO A 58 14.98 6.16 13.82
C PRO A 58 14.36 5.86 12.45
N LEU A 59 14.56 4.63 11.96
CA LEU A 59 14.07 4.20 10.66
C LEU A 59 13.73 2.70 10.65
N ASP A 60 12.45 2.39 10.43
CA ASP A 60 11.97 1.07 10.01
C ASP A 60 11.50 1.11 8.55
N LEU A 61 12.29 0.51 7.66
CA LEU A 61 11.97 0.42 6.23
C LEU A 61 10.78 -0.49 5.92
N ALA A 62 10.32 -1.30 6.88
CA ALA A 62 9.10 -2.11 6.75
C ALA A 62 7.82 -1.34 7.11
N SER A 63 7.91 -0.01 7.35
CA SER A 63 6.78 0.88 7.56
C SER A 63 7.01 2.22 6.85
N LEU A 64 6.13 2.56 5.92
CA LEU A 64 6.21 3.81 5.16
C LEU A 64 6.01 5.04 6.06
N ASP A 65 5.17 4.93 7.09
CA ASP A 65 5.04 5.98 8.13
C ASP A 65 6.37 6.23 8.86
N SER A 66 7.10 5.16 9.19
CA SER A 66 8.42 5.30 9.81
C SER A 66 9.42 5.96 8.87
N VAL A 67 9.35 5.70 7.57
CA VAL A 67 10.19 6.36 6.57
C VAL A 67 9.87 7.86 6.51
N ARG A 68 8.59 8.23 6.47
CA ARG A 68 8.15 9.65 6.49
C ARG A 68 8.62 10.36 7.75
N ASN A 69 8.44 9.75 8.91
CA ASN A 69 8.88 10.30 10.19
C ASN A 69 10.41 10.48 10.24
N CYS A 70 11.17 9.51 9.72
CA CYS A 70 12.63 9.61 9.59
C CYS A 70 13.04 10.85 8.78
N VAL A 71 12.42 11.06 7.61
CA VAL A 71 12.65 12.22 6.75
C VAL A 71 12.26 13.52 7.45
N THR A 72 11.11 13.58 8.13
CA THR A 72 10.68 14.75 8.89
C THR A 72 11.68 15.11 9.99
N ILE A 73 12.12 14.12 10.78
CA ILE A 73 13.12 14.34 11.83
C ILE A 73 14.43 14.87 11.23
N PHE A 74 14.89 14.29 10.12
CA PHE A 74 16.09 14.75 9.44
C PHE A 74 15.93 16.16 8.84
N ASN A 75 14.75 16.49 8.31
CA ASN A 75 14.46 17.81 7.76
C ASN A 75 14.44 18.89 8.83
N ASN A 76 13.87 18.60 10.00
CA ASN A 76 13.84 19.53 11.13
C ASN A 76 15.23 19.87 11.69
N LYS A 77 16.27 19.09 11.35
CA LYS A 77 17.67 19.43 11.69
C LYS A 77 18.24 20.55 10.83
N ASN A 78 17.58 20.93 9.73
CA ASN A 78 18.03 21.98 8.79
C ASN A 78 19.46 21.78 8.27
N LEU A 79 19.89 20.52 8.13
CA LEU A 79 21.19 20.16 7.58
C LEU A 79 21.07 19.79 6.08
N PRO A 80 22.12 20.05 5.26
CA PRO A 80 22.21 19.52 3.91
C PRO A 80 22.31 17.99 3.91
N LEU A 81 22.12 17.34 2.76
CA LEU A 81 22.37 15.90 2.59
C LEU A 81 23.18 15.65 1.33
N HIS A 82 24.42 15.17 1.51
CA HIS A 82 25.35 14.99 0.41
C HIS A 82 25.47 13.51 0.01
N ILE A 83 25.45 12.59 0.98
CA ILE A 83 25.63 11.16 0.72
C ILE A 83 24.46 10.37 1.32
N LEU A 84 23.79 9.57 0.48
CA LEU A 84 22.76 8.62 0.90
C LEU A 84 23.21 7.20 0.56
N VAL A 85 23.39 6.36 1.58
CA VAL A 85 23.72 4.94 1.42
C VAL A 85 22.53 4.08 1.81
N ASN A 86 21.82 3.57 0.80
CA ASN A 86 20.74 2.60 0.93
C ASN A 86 21.32 1.19 1.12
N ASN A 87 21.79 0.91 2.34
CA ASN A 87 22.50 -0.32 2.70
C ASN A 87 21.63 -1.38 3.39
N ALA A 88 20.63 -0.97 4.17
CA ALA A 88 19.85 -1.90 4.97
C ALA A 88 19.20 -3.02 4.12
N GLY A 89 19.03 -4.20 4.71
CA GLY A 89 18.34 -5.29 4.04
C GLY A 89 18.10 -6.51 4.92
N ILE A 90 17.14 -7.33 4.53
CA ILE A 90 16.80 -8.61 5.13
C ILE A 90 16.72 -9.69 4.05
N PHE A 91 16.93 -10.96 4.42
CA PHE A 91 17.00 -12.09 3.48
C PHE A 91 16.11 -13.26 3.89
N ASN A 92 16.20 -13.73 5.14
CA ASN A 92 15.44 -14.89 5.63
C ASN A 92 14.41 -14.48 6.68
N ARG A 93 13.44 -13.64 6.29
CA ARG A 93 12.33 -13.22 7.15
C ARG A 93 11.02 -13.40 6.40
N ARG A 94 9.98 -13.81 7.11
CA ARG A 94 8.65 -14.01 6.55
C ARG A 94 7.66 -13.06 7.18
N GLY A 95 6.74 -12.54 6.38
CA GLY A 95 5.65 -11.71 6.85
C GLY A 95 5.13 -10.79 5.76
N THR A 96 4.56 -9.68 6.20
CA THR A 96 4.19 -8.54 5.38
C THR A 96 4.67 -7.26 6.06
N THR A 97 4.86 -6.19 5.30
CA THR A 97 5.01 -4.83 5.86
C THR A 97 3.69 -4.37 6.49
N LYS A 98 3.71 -3.23 7.18
CA LYS A 98 2.49 -2.61 7.75
C LYS A 98 1.46 -2.31 6.66
N GLU A 99 1.95 -1.96 5.47
CA GLU A 99 1.18 -1.63 4.27
C GLU A 99 0.85 -2.87 3.42
N GLY A 100 1.04 -4.09 3.95
CA GLY A 100 0.60 -5.32 3.30
C GLY A 100 1.51 -5.86 2.20
N PHE A 101 2.65 -5.23 1.89
CA PHE A 101 3.62 -5.76 0.93
C PHE A 101 4.39 -6.95 1.48
N GLU A 102 4.95 -7.77 0.59
CA GLU A 102 5.87 -8.83 0.98
C GLU A 102 7.04 -8.24 1.77
N LEU A 103 7.38 -8.85 2.91
CA LEU A 103 8.29 -8.24 3.89
C LEU A 103 9.70 -7.98 3.35
N ILE A 104 10.31 -8.94 2.65
CA ILE A 104 11.69 -8.82 2.15
C ILE A 104 11.75 -7.73 1.09
N TRP A 105 10.90 -7.83 0.07
CA TRP A 105 10.85 -6.87 -1.01
C TRP A 105 10.45 -5.48 -0.52
N GLY A 106 9.44 -5.37 0.33
CA GLY A 106 8.99 -4.10 0.91
C GLY A 106 10.08 -3.40 1.71
N THR A 107 10.84 -4.15 2.52
CA THR A 107 11.95 -3.60 3.33
C THR A 107 13.15 -3.24 2.46
N ASN A 108 13.58 -4.15 1.57
CA ASN A 108 14.82 -3.99 0.81
C ASN A 108 14.68 -2.97 -0.32
N TYR A 109 13.50 -2.87 -0.92
CA TYR A 109 13.25 -2.01 -2.07
C TYR A 109 12.28 -0.87 -1.73
N LEU A 110 11.02 -1.15 -1.38
CA LEU A 110 9.97 -0.12 -1.34
C LEU A 110 10.25 0.96 -0.29
N GLY A 111 10.74 0.57 0.89
CA GLY A 111 11.17 1.52 1.92
C GLY A 111 12.32 2.42 1.47
N HIS A 112 13.31 1.87 0.75
CA HIS A 112 14.44 2.67 0.21
C HIS A 112 14.01 3.57 -0.94
N PHE A 113 13.09 3.10 -1.79
CA PHE A 113 12.48 3.93 -2.82
C PHE A 113 11.84 5.16 -2.18
N LEU A 114 10.97 4.98 -1.16
CA LEU A 114 10.31 6.09 -0.50
C LEU A 114 11.31 7.04 0.17
N LEU A 115 12.28 6.50 0.91
CA LEU A 115 13.30 7.29 1.58
C LEU A 115 14.09 8.15 0.59
N THR A 116 14.55 7.54 -0.51
CA THR A 116 15.32 8.22 -1.54
C THR A 116 14.48 9.28 -2.25
N TYR A 117 13.23 8.94 -2.61
CA TYR A 117 12.32 9.86 -3.27
C TYR A 117 12.05 11.13 -2.44
N LEU A 118 11.78 10.96 -1.14
CA LEU A 118 11.48 12.08 -0.24
C LEU A 118 12.71 12.95 0.10
N LEU A 119 13.92 12.40 -0.01
CA LEU A 119 15.17 13.13 0.24
C LEU A 119 15.75 13.75 -1.04
N LEU A 120 15.19 13.44 -2.21
CA LEU A 120 15.77 13.78 -3.51
C LEU A 120 15.94 15.29 -3.71
N GLU A 121 14.88 16.06 -3.47
CA GLU A 121 14.91 17.53 -3.59
C GLU A 121 15.96 18.15 -2.65
N LYS A 122 16.09 17.60 -1.45
CA LYS A 122 17.08 18.09 -0.48
C LYS A 122 18.51 17.79 -0.92
N MET A 123 18.74 16.60 -1.47
CA MET A 123 20.04 16.27 -2.04
C MET A 123 20.38 17.17 -3.23
N GLN A 124 19.40 17.52 -4.08
CA GLN A 124 19.60 18.44 -5.20
C GLN A 124 19.98 19.84 -4.72
N LYS A 125 19.34 20.34 -3.66
CA LYS A 125 19.73 21.61 -3.01
C LYS A 125 21.08 21.56 -2.31
N SER A 126 21.57 20.36 -1.97
CA SER A 126 22.84 20.13 -1.27
C SER A 126 23.97 19.71 -2.21
N ALA A 127 23.74 19.79 -3.52
CA ALA A 127 24.66 19.23 -4.50
C ALA A 127 26.06 19.86 -4.41
N PRO A 128 27.14 19.12 -4.72
CA PRO A 128 27.14 17.78 -5.32
C PRO A 128 26.76 16.66 -4.33
N GLY A 129 26.04 15.65 -4.83
CA GLY A 129 25.50 14.56 -4.02
C GLY A 129 25.74 13.16 -4.60
N ARG A 130 25.68 12.13 -3.75
CA ARG A 130 25.89 10.72 -4.15
C ARG A 130 24.88 9.79 -3.48
N ILE A 131 24.22 8.96 -4.27
CA ILE A 131 23.27 7.94 -3.82
C ILE A 131 23.85 6.56 -4.14
N ILE A 132 23.99 5.71 -3.13
CA ILE A 132 24.48 4.35 -3.29
C ILE A 132 23.39 3.35 -2.92
N MET A 133 23.15 2.38 -3.82
CA MET A 133 22.24 1.26 -3.62
C MET A 133 23.02 -0.03 -3.37
N ILE A 134 22.91 -0.63 -2.17
CA ILE A 134 23.58 -1.92 -1.90
C ILE A 134 22.72 -3.07 -2.44
N SER A 135 23.18 -3.66 -3.54
CA SER A 135 22.54 -4.76 -4.25
C SER A 135 23.27 -6.10 -4.01
N SER A 136 23.07 -7.07 -4.90
CA SER A 136 23.67 -8.41 -4.88
C SER A 136 23.78 -8.93 -6.30
N ASP A 137 24.77 -9.76 -6.58
CA ASP A 137 24.83 -10.66 -7.73
C ASP A 137 23.53 -11.47 -7.98
N LEU A 138 22.78 -11.83 -6.93
CA LEU A 138 21.45 -12.44 -7.07
C LEU A 138 20.44 -11.54 -7.83
N ALA A 139 20.69 -10.24 -7.94
CA ALA A 139 19.88 -9.35 -8.78
C ALA A 139 19.99 -9.67 -10.28
N LEU A 140 21.01 -10.44 -10.69
CA LEU A 140 21.25 -10.81 -12.09
C LEU A 140 20.36 -11.98 -12.56
N SER A 141 19.81 -12.76 -11.62
CA SER A 141 19.07 -13.99 -11.94
C SER A 141 17.64 -13.80 -12.46
N PRO A 142 16.84 -12.83 -11.99
CA PRO A 142 15.45 -12.72 -12.44
C PRO A 142 15.34 -12.21 -13.88
N SER A 143 14.47 -12.84 -14.67
CA SER A 143 14.15 -12.45 -16.06
C SER A 143 12.80 -11.75 -16.20
N SER A 144 11.98 -11.73 -15.14
CA SER A 144 10.68 -11.07 -15.07
C SER A 144 10.34 -10.67 -13.64
N ILE A 145 9.39 -9.75 -13.48
CA ILE A 145 8.82 -9.36 -12.19
C ILE A 145 7.38 -9.84 -12.13
N ASN A 146 7.09 -10.77 -11.22
CA ASN A 146 5.71 -11.13 -10.90
C ASN A 146 5.17 -10.16 -9.84
N TRP A 147 4.48 -9.12 -10.31
CA TRP A 147 3.93 -8.04 -9.47
C TRP A 147 3.00 -8.55 -8.37
N ASP A 148 2.25 -9.63 -8.62
CA ASP A 148 1.30 -10.18 -7.66
C ASP A 148 1.97 -10.80 -6.44
N LEU A 149 3.23 -11.23 -6.55
CA LEU A 149 4.00 -11.77 -5.44
C LEU A 149 4.44 -10.68 -4.46
N LEU A 150 4.57 -9.44 -4.91
CA LEU A 150 5.06 -8.30 -4.11
C LEU A 150 4.01 -7.81 -3.12
N VAL A 151 2.74 -8.08 -3.40
CA VAL A 151 1.55 -7.75 -2.59
C VAL A 151 0.94 -9.01 -1.98
N LYS A 152 1.78 -9.92 -1.49
CA LYS A 152 1.38 -11.15 -0.78
C LYS A 152 2.33 -11.40 0.39
N ARG A 153 1.94 -12.27 1.31
CA ARG A 153 2.82 -12.74 2.40
C ARG A 153 3.99 -13.55 1.83
N THR A 154 5.17 -13.44 2.46
CA THR A 154 6.37 -14.20 2.06
C THR A 154 6.09 -15.71 1.95
N PRO A 155 6.27 -16.34 0.79
CA PRO A 155 6.14 -17.79 0.59
C PRO A 155 7.33 -18.55 1.20
N LEU A 156 7.26 -19.89 1.18
CA LEU A 156 8.35 -20.76 1.64
C LEU A 156 9.65 -20.53 0.85
N ASN A 157 9.55 -20.36 -0.47
CA ASN A 157 10.67 -20.04 -1.35
C ASN A 157 10.84 -18.52 -1.48
N PHE A 158 11.62 -17.93 -0.57
CA PHE A 158 11.85 -16.48 -0.50
C PHE A 158 13.06 -16.01 -1.33
N LEU A 159 13.90 -16.91 -1.84
CA LEU A 159 15.14 -16.56 -2.55
C LEU A 159 14.85 -15.73 -3.80
N ASN A 160 13.81 -16.10 -4.55
CA ASN A 160 13.37 -15.34 -5.71
C ASN A 160 12.91 -13.92 -5.34
N LEU A 161 12.21 -13.75 -4.22
CA LEU A 161 11.77 -12.41 -3.76
C LEU A 161 12.94 -11.54 -3.32
N TYR A 162 13.95 -12.14 -2.67
CA TYR A 162 15.18 -11.43 -2.37
C TYR A 162 15.89 -10.98 -3.66
N ALA A 163 16.07 -11.89 -4.62
CA ALA A 163 16.66 -11.59 -5.93
C ALA A 163 15.90 -10.47 -6.66
N ILE A 164 14.56 -10.54 -6.69
CA ILE A 164 13.70 -9.49 -7.23
C ILE A 164 13.89 -8.17 -6.47
N SER A 165 13.96 -8.18 -5.14
CA SER A 165 14.20 -6.97 -4.35
C SER A 165 15.52 -6.27 -4.70
N LYS A 166 16.57 -7.06 -4.96
CA LYS A 166 17.88 -6.54 -5.36
C LYS A 166 17.92 -6.11 -6.83
N LEU A 167 17.19 -6.79 -7.71
CA LEU A 167 16.96 -6.34 -9.08
C LEU A 167 16.21 -4.99 -9.10
N CYS A 168 15.19 -4.81 -8.28
CA CYS A 168 14.46 -3.55 -8.20
C CYS A 168 15.36 -2.37 -7.77
N LEU A 169 16.41 -2.60 -6.96
CA LEU A 169 17.43 -1.59 -6.66
C LEU A 169 18.29 -1.23 -7.88
N LEU A 170 18.62 -2.21 -8.75
CA LEU A 170 19.31 -1.93 -10.01
C LEU A 170 18.44 -1.11 -10.96
N LEU A 171 17.17 -1.49 -11.09
CA LEU A 171 16.18 -0.74 -11.87
C LEU A 171 16.05 0.70 -11.34
N LEU A 172 15.91 0.87 -10.03
CA LEU A 172 15.86 2.21 -9.42
C LEU A 172 17.13 3.03 -9.65
N THR A 173 18.30 2.38 -9.64
CA THR A 173 19.58 3.02 -9.94
C THR A 173 19.58 3.57 -11.36
N GLN A 174 19.14 2.78 -12.36
CA GLN A 174 19.02 3.24 -13.74
C GLN A 174 18.03 4.39 -13.88
N GLU A 175 16.82 4.23 -13.34
CA GLU A 175 15.76 5.23 -13.44
C GLU A 175 16.18 6.57 -12.80
N LEU A 176 16.80 6.54 -11.61
CA LEU A 176 17.29 7.75 -10.96
C LEU A 176 18.47 8.36 -11.71
N SER A 177 19.40 7.56 -12.25
CA SER A 177 20.53 8.08 -13.03
C SER A 177 20.05 8.86 -14.26
N GLN A 178 18.99 8.40 -14.93
CA GLN A 178 18.38 9.12 -16.05
C GLN A 178 17.67 10.40 -15.58
N ARG A 179 16.88 10.32 -14.51
CA ARG A 179 16.13 11.47 -13.96
C ARG A 179 17.02 12.58 -13.38
N LEU A 180 18.23 12.22 -12.96
CA LEU A 180 19.19 13.12 -12.31
C LEU A 180 20.35 13.50 -13.23
N ASN A 181 20.30 13.17 -14.52
CA ASN A 181 21.39 13.41 -15.48
C ASN A 181 21.81 14.88 -15.55
N ASP A 182 20.86 15.81 -15.42
CA ASP A 182 21.13 17.26 -15.47
C ASP A 182 21.37 17.85 -14.06
N SER A 183 21.55 16.99 -13.06
CA SER A 183 21.88 17.39 -11.68
C SER A 183 23.30 16.96 -11.33
N GLN A 184 23.90 17.59 -10.32
CA GLN A 184 25.19 17.18 -9.78
C GLN A 184 25.06 16.02 -8.76
N ILE A 185 24.13 15.08 -9.03
CA ILE A 185 23.92 13.89 -8.20
C ILE A 185 24.21 12.62 -9.01
N THR A 186 25.10 11.78 -8.48
CA THR A 186 25.33 10.44 -9.05
C THR A 186 24.59 9.36 -8.28
N VAL A 187 24.17 8.31 -8.99
CA VAL A 187 23.47 7.16 -8.42
C VAL A 187 24.10 5.87 -8.91
N ASN A 188 24.66 5.07 -8.01
CA ASN A 188 25.32 3.80 -8.37
C ASN A 188 24.86 2.66 -7.47
N ALA A 189 24.90 1.44 -8.00
CA ALA A 189 24.63 0.21 -7.27
C ALA A 189 25.93 -0.55 -7.00
N ILE A 190 26.00 -1.21 -5.85
CA ILE A 190 27.20 -1.96 -5.43
C ILE A 190 26.81 -3.33 -4.92
N HIS A 191 27.50 -4.37 -5.40
CA HIS A 191 27.55 -5.68 -4.80
C HIS A 191 28.74 -5.73 -3.84
N PRO A 192 28.51 -5.86 -2.52
CA PRO A 192 29.59 -5.80 -1.53
C PRO A 192 30.38 -7.11 -1.42
N GLY A 193 30.21 -8.08 -2.33
CA GLY A 193 30.79 -9.42 -2.20
C GLY A 193 29.97 -10.34 -1.30
N PHE A 194 30.42 -11.60 -1.18
CA PHE A 194 29.88 -12.55 -0.20
C PHE A 194 30.42 -12.19 1.20
N VAL A 195 29.81 -11.20 1.84
CA VAL A 195 30.24 -10.70 3.15
C VAL A 195 29.80 -11.65 4.25
N GLN A 196 30.69 -11.87 5.23
CA GLN A 196 30.36 -12.48 6.53
C GLN A 196 29.35 -11.59 7.28
N SER A 197 28.07 -11.72 6.94
CA SER A 197 27.00 -10.86 7.42
C SER A 197 25.97 -11.65 8.22
N ASN A 198 25.25 -10.92 9.08
CA ASN A 198 24.14 -11.44 9.89
C ASN A 198 22.88 -11.80 9.06
N ILE A 199 23.02 -12.04 7.75
CA ILE A 199 21.92 -12.20 6.81
C ILE A 199 21.82 -13.65 6.26
N THR A 200 22.86 -14.48 6.37
CA THR A 200 22.89 -15.87 5.89
C THR A 200 22.65 -16.93 6.97
N ILE A 201 21.95 -18.02 6.63
CA ILE A 201 21.37 -19.06 7.52
C ILE A 201 22.38 -19.76 8.47
N TRP A 202 23.69 -19.58 8.31
CA TRP A 202 24.74 -20.34 8.99
C TRP A 202 25.75 -19.47 9.78
N HIS A 203 25.26 -18.50 10.55
CA HIS A 203 26.06 -17.46 11.22
C HIS A 203 27.24 -17.94 12.09
N HIS A 204 27.13 -19.08 12.79
CA HIS A 204 28.21 -19.57 13.64
C HIS A 204 29.21 -20.46 12.89
N PHE A 205 28.75 -21.19 11.86
CA PHE A 205 29.56 -22.14 11.11
C PHE A 205 30.36 -21.46 10.01
N SER A 206 29.80 -20.46 9.31
CA SER A 206 30.51 -19.70 8.28
C SER A 206 31.60 -18.79 8.85
N LYS A 207 31.37 -18.21 10.03
CA LYS A 207 32.36 -17.40 10.76
C LYS A 207 33.51 -18.26 11.30
N TYR A 208 33.21 -19.49 11.74
CA TYR A 208 34.22 -20.46 12.17
C TYR A 208 35.07 -21.00 11.01
N LEU A 209 34.49 -21.12 9.80
CA LEU A 209 35.16 -21.60 8.59
C LEU A 209 35.84 -20.49 7.75
N GLY A 210 35.70 -19.21 8.10
CA GLY A 210 36.27 -18.10 7.34
C GLY A 210 35.63 -17.87 5.96
N LEU A 211 34.40 -18.34 5.73
CA LEU A 211 33.74 -18.25 4.42
C LEU A 211 33.16 -16.84 4.20
N GLY A 212 33.71 -16.13 3.22
CA GLY A 212 33.29 -14.78 2.82
C GLY A 212 34.24 -13.68 3.28
N ILE A 213 34.07 -12.48 2.72
CA ILE A 213 34.93 -11.33 3.01
C ILE A 213 34.49 -10.59 4.28
N SER A 214 35.41 -9.81 4.87
CA SER A 214 35.09 -9.01 6.05
C SER A 214 34.12 -7.87 5.72
N PRO A 215 33.31 -7.41 6.69
CA PRO A 215 32.50 -6.20 6.53
C PRO A 215 33.30 -4.97 6.08
N GLU A 216 34.56 -4.85 6.53
CA GLU A 216 35.51 -3.82 6.11
C GLU A 216 35.79 -3.90 4.61
N ALA A 217 36.10 -5.10 4.10
CA ALA A 217 36.35 -5.31 2.68
C ALA A 217 35.07 -5.06 1.85
N GLY A 218 33.90 -5.46 2.36
CA GLY A 218 32.63 -5.20 1.69
C GLY A 218 32.23 -3.71 1.64
N ALA A 219 32.73 -2.89 2.56
CA ALA A 219 32.48 -1.45 2.58
C ALA A 219 33.40 -0.67 1.62
N TYR A 220 34.50 -1.27 1.16
CA TYR A 220 35.52 -0.61 0.34
C TYR A 220 34.93 0.08 -0.89
N SER A 221 34.26 -0.68 -1.76
CA SER A 221 33.68 -0.15 -2.99
C SER A 221 32.63 0.95 -2.72
N THR A 222 31.87 0.81 -1.63
CA THR A 222 30.91 1.85 -1.19
C THR A 222 31.64 3.14 -0.82
N LEU A 223 32.68 3.05 -0.01
CA LEU A 223 33.47 4.22 0.40
C LEU A 223 34.08 4.90 -0.82
N ILE A 224 34.76 4.16 -1.69
CA ILE A 224 35.35 4.69 -2.93
C ILE A 224 34.30 5.40 -3.78
N CYS A 225 33.13 4.79 -4.01
CA CYS A 225 32.06 5.42 -4.78
C CYS A 225 31.48 6.66 -4.11
N THR A 226 31.49 6.74 -2.78
CA THR A 226 30.99 7.92 -2.05
C THR A 226 32.02 9.03 -1.87
N THR A 227 33.33 8.75 -1.94
CA THR A 227 34.37 9.71 -1.52
C THR A 227 35.42 10.00 -2.59
N SER A 228 35.63 9.13 -3.58
CA SER A 228 36.65 9.36 -4.62
C SER A 228 36.16 10.39 -5.65
N PRO A 229 37.01 11.37 -6.04
CA PRO A 229 36.73 12.26 -7.17
C PRO A 229 36.45 11.51 -8.48
N ASP A 230 37.02 10.32 -8.69
CA ASP A 230 36.84 9.52 -9.91
C ASP A 230 35.37 9.11 -10.16
N TYR A 231 34.56 9.12 -9.10
CA TYR A 231 33.13 8.78 -9.15
C TYR A 231 32.22 10.01 -9.08
N GLN A 232 32.76 11.22 -9.28
CA GLN A 232 31.99 12.46 -9.23
C GLN A 232 30.96 12.55 -10.35
N ASP A 233 31.29 12.05 -11.56
CA ASP A 233 30.42 12.10 -12.74
C ASP A 233 29.99 10.71 -13.22
N ILE A 234 30.34 9.66 -12.47
CA ILE A 234 29.95 8.28 -12.78
C ILE A 234 28.59 7.99 -12.16
N SER A 235 27.59 7.72 -12.99
CA SER A 235 26.22 7.40 -12.57
C SER A 235 25.68 6.20 -13.35
N GLY A 236 24.70 5.50 -12.79
CA GLY A 236 24.04 4.36 -13.41
C GLY A 236 24.88 3.08 -13.45
N LYS A 237 25.96 2.97 -12.67
CA LYS A 237 26.82 1.78 -12.69
C LYS A 237 26.40 0.75 -11.65
N PHE A 238 26.63 -0.53 -11.95
CA PHE A 238 26.59 -1.62 -10.98
C PHE A 238 28.00 -2.16 -10.81
N LEU A 239 28.54 -2.08 -9.60
CA LEU A 239 29.95 -2.35 -9.31
C LEU A 239 30.10 -3.51 -8.32
N ASP A 240 31.18 -4.27 -8.44
CA ASP A 240 31.56 -5.27 -7.44
C ASP A 240 32.33 -4.65 -6.26
N HIS A 241 32.80 -5.50 -5.36
CA HIS A 241 33.56 -5.08 -4.17
C HIS A 241 35.00 -4.66 -4.47
N HIS A 242 35.46 -4.80 -5.72
CA HIS A 242 36.73 -4.33 -6.26
C HIS A 242 36.57 -3.12 -7.18
N ASN A 243 35.39 -2.49 -7.20
CA ASN A 243 35.05 -1.34 -8.06
C ASN A 243 35.02 -1.66 -9.56
N GLN A 244 34.91 -2.94 -9.96
CA GLN A 244 34.75 -3.35 -11.34
C GLN A 244 33.27 -3.34 -11.75
N GLU A 245 32.98 -2.91 -12.98
CA GLU A 245 31.61 -2.87 -13.50
C GLU A 245 31.07 -4.27 -13.78
N ILE A 246 29.92 -4.59 -13.19
CA ILE A 246 29.14 -5.78 -13.44
C ILE A 246 28.08 -5.46 -14.51
N PRO A 247 28.03 -6.20 -15.63
CA PRO A 247 27.00 -6.01 -16.64
C PRO A 247 25.58 -6.22 -16.07
N LEU A 248 24.73 -5.21 -16.27
CA LEU A 248 23.32 -5.30 -15.90
C LEU A 248 22.57 -6.39 -16.70
N PRO A 249 21.61 -7.09 -16.08
CA PRO A 249 20.77 -8.06 -16.78
C PRO A 249 19.85 -7.34 -17.77
N LYS A 250 19.40 -8.02 -18.82
CA LYS A 250 18.55 -7.44 -19.89
C LYS A 250 17.33 -6.72 -19.33
N ILE A 251 16.69 -7.28 -18.30
CA ILE A 251 15.51 -6.70 -17.67
C ILE A 251 15.81 -5.35 -16.99
N ALA A 252 17.01 -5.17 -16.43
CA ALA A 252 17.42 -3.92 -15.78
C ALA A 252 17.67 -2.77 -16.77
N ARG A 253 17.75 -3.07 -18.07
CA ARG A 253 17.90 -2.09 -19.16
C ARG A 253 16.59 -1.85 -19.93
N ASN A 254 15.49 -2.50 -19.54
CA ASN A 254 14.21 -2.37 -20.21
C ASN A 254 13.47 -1.11 -19.72
N GLN A 255 13.36 -0.12 -20.60
CA GLN A 255 12.74 1.18 -20.28
C GLN A 255 11.28 1.07 -19.82
N ALA A 256 10.50 0.16 -20.41
CA ALA A 256 9.11 -0.02 -20.01
C ALA A 256 8.99 -0.57 -18.58
N ILE A 257 9.89 -1.48 -18.18
CA ILE A 257 9.90 -2.04 -16.83
C ILE A 257 10.42 -1.02 -15.81
N LEU A 258 11.41 -0.21 -16.18
CA LEU A 258 11.91 0.90 -15.36
C LEU A 258 10.77 1.89 -15.02
N GLN A 259 10.07 2.38 -16.04
CA GLN A 259 8.94 3.29 -15.90
C GLN A 259 7.79 2.66 -15.12
N GLN A 260 7.46 1.40 -15.41
CA GLN A 260 6.40 0.67 -14.72
C GLN A 260 6.72 0.50 -13.22
N LEU A 261 7.95 0.13 -12.88
CA LEU A 261 8.38 0.00 -11.49
C LEU A 261 8.33 1.35 -10.77
N TRP A 262 8.81 2.42 -11.41
CA TRP A 262 8.76 3.78 -10.87
C TRP A 262 7.33 4.23 -10.55
N GLN A 263 6.43 4.14 -11.53
CA GLN A 263 5.02 4.52 -11.38
C GLN A 263 4.32 3.71 -10.28
N ARG A 264 4.50 2.39 -10.28
CA ARG A 264 3.96 1.52 -9.22
C ARG A 264 4.54 1.87 -7.85
N SER A 265 5.82 2.24 -7.77
CA SER A 265 6.45 2.61 -6.49
C SER A 265 5.94 3.96 -5.97
N LEU A 266 5.76 4.95 -6.85
CA LEU A 266 5.08 6.20 -6.50
C LEU A 266 3.67 5.92 -5.96
N LEU A 267 2.90 5.09 -6.66
CA LEU A 267 1.57 4.69 -6.24
C LEU A 267 1.57 3.99 -4.87
N TRP A 268 2.34 2.91 -4.74
CA TRP A 268 2.42 2.09 -3.52
C TRP A 268 2.86 2.86 -2.29
N THR A 269 3.61 3.94 -2.51
CA THR A 269 4.06 4.80 -1.43
C THR A 269 3.18 6.01 -1.20
N GLY A 270 2.18 6.25 -2.05
CA GLY A 270 1.37 7.46 -2.04
C GLY A 270 2.16 8.72 -2.37
N CYS A 271 3.25 8.57 -3.13
CA CYS A 271 4.09 9.65 -3.65
C CYS A 271 3.82 9.92 -5.14
N ASN A 272 2.80 9.29 -5.73
CA ASN A 272 2.29 9.78 -6.98
C ASN A 272 1.92 11.25 -6.74
N GLN A 273 2.58 12.16 -7.47
CA GLN A 273 1.96 13.45 -7.72
C GLN A 273 0.54 13.14 -8.16
N GLN A 274 -0.44 13.89 -7.67
CA GLN A 274 -1.78 13.92 -8.25
C GLN A 274 -1.60 14.30 -9.73
N GLN A 275 -1.17 13.35 -10.57
CA GLN A 275 -1.35 13.42 -12.01
C GLN A 275 -2.85 13.47 -12.10
N ASN A 276 -3.36 14.69 -12.30
CA ASN A 276 -4.76 15.07 -12.38
C ASN A 276 -5.65 13.91 -11.97
N LEU A 277 -6.11 13.88 -10.71
CA LEU A 277 -7.35 13.18 -10.41
C LEU A 277 -8.32 13.73 -11.45
N GLN A 278 -8.47 13.02 -12.57
CA GLN A 278 -9.44 13.37 -13.57
C GLN A 278 -10.70 13.36 -12.74
N THR A 279 -11.33 14.52 -12.62
CA THR A 279 -12.66 14.56 -12.05
C THR A 279 -13.48 13.83 -13.09
N ILE A 280 -13.69 12.54 -12.86
CA ILE A 280 -14.50 11.72 -13.74
C ILE A 280 -15.92 12.13 -13.42
N ASN A 281 -16.47 13.00 -14.26
CA ASN A 281 -17.90 13.26 -14.23
C ASN A 281 -18.58 11.98 -14.72
N TYR A 282 -19.36 11.35 -13.85
CA TYR A 282 -20.08 10.14 -14.22
C TYR A 282 -21.27 10.49 -15.10
N HIS A 283 -21.54 9.65 -16.09
CA HIS A 283 -22.69 9.84 -16.97
C HIS A 283 -23.93 9.25 -16.30
N GLU A 284 -24.96 10.08 -16.11
CA GLU A 284 -26.22 9.65 -15.49
C GLU A 284 -26.88 8.48 -16.23
N ASN A 285 -26.67 8.39 -17.55
CA ASN A 285 -27.15 7.29 -18.40
C ASN A 285 -26.52 5.93 -18.02
N ASP A 286 -25.37 5.94 -17.35
CA ASP A 286 -24.76 4.72 -16.80
C ASP A 286 -25.45 4.27 -15.50
N GLY A 287 -26.35 5.08 -14.95
CA GLY A 287 -27.01 4.83 -13.67
C GLY A 287 -26.11 5.13 -12.47
N ILE A 288 -25.17 6.08 -12.61
CA ILE A 288 -24.27 6.57 -11.57
C ILE A 288 -24.16 8.11 -11.62
N TRP A 289 -24.15 8.76 -10.46
CA TRP A 289 -24.08 10.22 -10.29
C TRP A 289 -22.97 10.62 -9.32
N GLY A 290 -22.23 11.67 -9.64
CA GLY A 290 -21.17 12.27 -8.83
C GLY A 290 -19.90 12.60 -9.62
N PRO A 291 -18.77 12.84 -8.94
CA PRO A 291 -18.60 12.87 -7.49
C PRO A 291 -19.35 14.03 -6.83
N ILE A 292 -19.89 13.82 -5.63
CA ILE A 292 -20.62 14.84 -4.84
C ILE A 292 -19.96 14.97 -3.47
N SER A 293 -19.76 16.21 -3.01
CA SER A 293 -19.13 16.50 -1.71
C SER A 293 -20.15 16.39 -0.57
N LEU A 294 -19.77 15.74 0.55
CA LEU A 294 -20.52 15.83 1.82
C LEU A 294 -20.31 17.18 2.53
N ASN A 295 -19.40 18.03 2.04
CA ASN A 295 -19.01 19.31 2.64
C ASN A 295 -18.45 19.17 4.06
N LEU A 296 -17.73 18.08 4.31
CA LEU A 296 -16.98 17.85 5.54
C LEU A 296 -15.58 18.45 5.41
N ASP A 297 -15.06 19.06 6.46
CA ASP A 297 -13.68 19.50 6.50
C ASP A 297 -12.72 18.31 6.75
N ASN A 298 -11.42 18.54 6.52
CA ASN A 298 -10.40 17.49 6.67
C ASN A 298 -10.30 16.96 8.11
N ARG A 299 -10.56 17.81 9.11
CA ARG A 299 -10.45 17.43 10.52
C ARG A 299 -11.64 16.57 10.94
N GLU A 300 -12.84 16.95 10.56
CA GLU A 300 -14.06 16.16 10.76
C GLU A 300 -13.87 14.77 10.15
N LEU A 301 -13.37 14.71 8.92
CA LEU A 301 -13.17 13.46 8.22
C LEU A 301 -12.10 12.56 8.86
N GLU A 302 -10.99 13.14 9.33
CA GLU A 302 -9.98 12.42 10.10
C GLU A 302 -10.54 11.87 11.41
N GLU A 303 -11.32 12.67 12.14
CA GLU A 303 -11.97 12.25 13.39
C GLU A 303 -12.96 11.11 13.16
N ILE A 304 -13.80 11.21 12.12
CA ILE A 304 -14.74 10.16 11.70
C ILE A 304 -13.99 8.88 11.35
N THR A 305 -13.00 8.97 10.47
CA THR A 305 -12.21 7.82 10.01
C THR A 305 -11.51 7.13 11.17
N LYS A 306 -10.86 7.91 12.04
CA LYS A 306 -10.16 7.39 13.23
C LYS A 306 -11.14 6.75 14.22
N HIS A 307 -12.32 7.33 14.42
CA HIS A 307 -13.34 6.72 15.28
C HIS A 307 -13.80 5.37 14.71
N ILE A 308 -14.10 5.31 13.41
CA ILE A 308 -14.56 4.08 12.76
C ILE A 308 -13.51 2.98 12.91
N LEU A 309 -12.25 3.26 12.57
CA LEU A 309 -11.16 2.28 12.63
C LEU A 309 -10.91 1.74 14.04
N ASN A 310 -11.07 2.57 15.08
CA ASN A 310 -10.69 2.21 16.45
C ASN A 310 -11.83 1.67 17.30
N LYS A 311 -13.07 2.07 17.02
CA LYS A 311 -14.24 1.84 17.88
C LYS A 311 -15.40 1.12 17.21
N VAL A 312 -15.53 1.24 15.89
CA VAL A 312 -16.69 0.73 15.14
C VAL A 312 -16.37 -0.60 14.46
N LEU A 313 -15.18 -0.73 13.85
CA LEU A 313 -14.75 -2.02 13.30
C LEU A 313 -14.47 -3.03 14.44
N PRO A 314 -14.98 -4.27 14.37
CA PRO A 314 -14.70 -5.27 15.38
C PRO A 314 -13.19 -5.60 15.37
N LYS A 315 -12.61 -5.68 16.57
CA LYS A 315 -11.24 -6.19 16.73
C LYS A 315 -11.28 -7.71 16.47
N PHE A 316 -10.48 -8.20 15.53
CA PHE A 316 -10.40 -9.64 15.21
C PHE A 316 -10.33 -10.49 16.50
N PRO A 317 -11.27 -11.42 16.74
CA PRO A 317 -11.22 -12.27 17.91
C PRO A 317 -10.06 -13.27 17.77
N LYS A 318 -9.02 -13.13 18.60
CA LYS A 318 -7.81 -13.98 18.53
C LYS A 318 -8.00 -15.43 19.01
N LYS A 319 -9.17 -15.84 19.53
CA LYS A 319 -9.29 -17.10 20.30
C LYS A 319 -10.56 -17.95 20.11
N ILE A 320 -11.54 -17.55 19.30
CA ILE A 320 -12.80 -18.31 19.16
C ILE A 320 -12.82 -18.93 17.76
N LEU A 321 -12.06 -20.00 17.56
CA LEU A 321 -12.17 -20.80 16.34
C LEU A 321 -12.16 -22.31 16.65
N PHE A 322 -11.51 -22.75 17.73
CA PHE A 322 -11.15 -24.16 17.90
C PHE A 322 -12.29 -25.08 18.36
N THR A 323 -13.25 -24.61 19.16
CA THR A 323 -14.17 -25.51 19.88
C THR A 323 -15.45 -25.86 19.11
N GLN A 324 -15.91 -25.01 18.19
CA GLN A 324 -17.09 -25.31 17.36
C GLN A 324 -16.75 -26.03 16.04
N LEU A 325 -15.51 -25.89 15.55
CA LEU A 325 -14.99 -26.49 14.30
C LEU A 325 -15.04 -28.03 14.28
N LEU A 326 -14.82 -28.70 15.42
CA LEU A 326 -14.76 -30.16 15.47
C LEU A 326 -16.14 -30.83 15.31
N SER A 327 -17.22 -30.16 15.71
CA SER A 327 -18.55 -30.80 15.74
C SER A 327 -19.19 -30.95 14.36
N SER A 328 -18.88 -30.08 13.40
CA SER A 328 -19.47 -30.11 12.05
C SER A 328 -18.64 -30.88 11.03
N LEU A 329 -17.33 -31.02 11.24
CA LEU A 329 -16.45 -31.87 10.42
C LEU A 329 -16.89 -33.35 10.42
N ILE A 330 -17.56 -33.78 11.49
CA ILE A 330 -18.04 -35.17 11.66
C ILE A 330 -19.24 -35.49 10.76
N LYS A 331 -19.92 -34.49 10.17
CA LYS A 331 -21.15 -34.70 9.37
C LYS A 331 -20.97 -34.64 7.84
N PHE A 332 -19.74 -34.52 7.32
CA PHE A 332 -19.39 -34.62 5.88
C PHE A 332 -20.24 -33.80 4.89
N ASP A 333 -20.76 -32.64 5.27
CA ASP A 333 -21.44 -31.72 4.37
C ASP A 333 -20.60 -30.44 4.18
N PHE A 334 -19.74 -30.44 3.16
CA PHE A 334 -18.73 -29.40 2.90
C PHE A 334 -19.36 -28.04 2.54
N GLY A 335 -20.56 -28.04 1.95
CA GLY A 335 -21.28 -26.82 1.58
C GLY A 335 -21.84 -26.09 2.80
N SER A 336 -22.43 -26.82 3.75
CA SER A 336 -22.93 -26.24 5.00
C SER A 336 -21.79 -25.90 5.98
N PHE A 337 -20.63 -26.58 5.91
CA PHE A 337 -19.40 -26.19 6.61
C PHE A 337 -18.87 -24.81 6.20
N LEU A 338 -18.76 -24.54 4.89
CA LEU A 338 -18.35 -23.22 4.39
C LEU A 338 -19.36 -22.13 4.77
N LEU A 339 -20.65 -22.47 4.74
CA LEU A 339 -21.74 -21.55 5.08
C LEU A 339 -21.87 -21.27 6.58
N ILE A 340 -21.56 -22.22 7.47
CA ILE A 340 -21.51 -22.02 8.93
C ILE A 340 -20.29 -21.18 9.30
N ILE A 341 -19.14 -21.39 8.64
CA ILE A 341 -17.97 -20.51 8.78
C ILE A 341 -18.34 -19.10 8.32
N LEU A 342 -18.94 -18.95 7.14
CA LEU A 342 -19.45 -17.66 6.65
C LEU A 342 -20.54 -17.08 7.56
N GLN A 343 -21.40 -17.88 8.21
CA GLN A 343 -22.44 -17.41 9.13
C GLN A 343 -21.89 -16.98 10.49
N GLY A 344 -20.91 -17.71 11.03
CA GLY A 344 -20.17 -17.35 12.24
C GLY A 344 -19.37 -16.06 12.04
N PHE A 345 -18.84 -15.84 10.81
CA PHE A 345 -18.31 -14.56 10.38
C PHE A 345 -19.40 -13.51 10.06
N LYS A 346 -20.60 -13.90 9.58
CA LYS A 346 -21.69 -12.99 9.20
C LYS A 346 -22.43 -12.38 10.39
N LYS A 347 -22.49 -13.04 11.56
CA LYS A 347 -23.12 -12.43 12.75
C LYS A 347 -22.36 -11.21 13.28
N SER A 348 -21.13 -10.99 12.78
CA SER A 348 -20.28 -9.82 13.01
C SER A 348 -19.88 -9.13 11.69
N PHE A 349 -20.65 -9.34 10.61
CA PHE A 349 -20.49 -8.61 9.36
C PHE A 349 -21.02 -7.18 9.52
N TYR A 350 -20.35 -6.25 8.85
CA TYR A 350 -20.53 -4.81 8.89
C TYR A 350 -21.85 -4.29 8.31
N MET A 351 -22.98 -4.95 8.55
CA MET A 351 -24.29 -4.50 8.09
C MET A 351 -24.95 -3.60 9.15
N GLU A 352 -25.91 -2.78 8.72
CA GLU A 352 -26.73 -1.92 9.59
C GLU A 352 -25.94 -0.98 10.53
N ARG A 353 -24.70 -0.63 10.15
CA ARG A 353 -23.80 0.24 10.93
C ARG A 353 -24.38 1.60 11.34
N HIS A 354 -25.39 2.10 10.62
CA HIS A 354 -26.13 3.30 10.97
C HIS A 354 -26.80 3.19 12.35
N LEU A 355 -27.18 1.99 12.80
CA LEU A 355 -27.82 1.77 14.10
C LEU A 355 -26.82 1.58 15.24
N ASP A 356 -25.66 1.01 14.93
CA ASP A 356 -24.63 0.68 15.92
C ASP A 356 -23.67 1.84 16.23
N SER A 357 -23.73 2.93 15.46
CA SER A 357 -22.72 3.98 15.52
C SER A 357 -23.32 5.36 15.30
N PRO A 358 -23.34 6.23 16.33
CA PRO A 358 -23.86 7.59 16.21
C PRO A 358 -23.20 8.41 15.09
N ILE A 359 -21.90 8.21 14.86
CA ILE A 359 -21.17 8.92 13.81
C ILE A 359 -21.59 8.49 12.40
N ILE A 360 -21.98 7.23 12.23
CA ILE A 360 -22.50 6.72 10.94
C ILE A 360 -23.93 7.22 10.76
N MET A 361 -24.74 7.24 11.82
CA MET A 361 -26.07 7.84 11.79
C MET A 361 -26.02 9.32 11.39
N GLN A 362 -25.04 10.08 11.90
CA GLN A 362 -24.82 11.47 11.51
C GLN A 362 -24.49 11.61 10.02
N LEU A 363 -23.62 10.75 9.47
CA LEU A 363 -23.33 10.73 8.03
C LEU A 363 -24.58 10.45 7.19
N CYS A 364 -25.46 9.54 7.65
CA CYS A 364 -26.74 9.27 6.98
C CYS A 364 -27.69 10.47 6.93
N HIS A 365 -27.51 11.46 7.83
CA HIS A 365 -28.31 12.69 7.90
C HIS A 365 -27.61 13.92 7.29
N ASN A 366 -26.50 13.72 6.57
CA ASN A 366 -25.81 14.83 5.90
C ASN A 366 -26.74 15.52 4.87
N GLU A 367 -26.77 16.85 4.88
CA GLU A 367 -27.70 17.64 4.06
C GLU A 367 -27.48 17.41 2.55
N SER A 368 -26.22 17.47 2.08
CA SER A 368 -25.86 17.27 0.66
C SER A 368 -26.25 15.89 0.16
N LEU A 369 -26.04 14.87 1.01
CA LEU A 369 -26.44 13.49 0.72
C LEU A 369 -27.96 13.36 0.59
N LEU A 370 -28.71 13.87 1.58
CA LEU A 370 -30.17 13.77 1.61
C LEU A 370 -30.84 14.55 0.47
N GLU A 371 -30.30 15.71 0.10
CA GLU A 371 -30.77 16.49 -1.04
C GLU A 371 -30.73 15.65 -2.32
N LYS A 372 -29.57 15.05 -2.63
CA LYS A 372 -29.39 14.24 -3.85
C LYS A 372 -30.19 12.94 -3.85
N LEU A 373 -30.33 12.30 -2.69
CA LEU A 373 -31.20 11.13 -2.58
C LEU A 373 -32.68 11.47 -2.78
N THR A 374 -33.12 12.63 -2.28
CA THR A 374 -34.50 13.12 -2.42
C THR A 374 -34.82 13.48 -3.87
N GLU A 375 -33.85 14.02 -4.64
CA GLU A 375 -34.01 14.27 -6.08
C GLU A 375 -34.36 12.98 -6.85
N TYR A 376 -33.79 11.83 -6.48
CA TYR A 376 -34.00 10.57 -7.19
C TYR A 376 -35.19 9.74 -6.67
N LEU A 377 -35.32 9.60 -5.35
CA LEU A 377 -36.31 8.74 -4.70
C LEU A 377 -37.58 9.49 -4.27
N GLY A 378 -37.57 10.83 -4.20
CA GLY A 378 -38.64 11.62 -3.61
C GLY A 378 -38.55 11.74 -2.08
N GLU A 379 -39.60 12.25 -1.45
CA GLU A 379 -39.64 12.46 0.01
C GLU A 379 -39.85 11.14 0.78
N ASN A 380 -39.35 11.06 2.02
CA ASN A 380 -39.40 9.88 2.91
C ASN A 380 -38.59 8.68 2.38
N LEU A 381 -37.27 8.79 2.47
CA LEU A 381 -36.32 7.79 2.03
C LEU A 381 -36.26 6.65 3.04
N VAL A 382 -36.29 5.39 2.59
CA VAL A 382 -36.13 4.24 3.49
C VAL A 382 -34.69 3.74 3.43
N LEU A 383 -33.90 4.01 4.48
CA LEU A 383 -32.59 3.40 4.67
C LEU A 383 -32.77 2.02 5.31
N TRP A 384 -32.53 0.98 4.53
CA TRP A 384 -32.75 -0.40 4.96
C TRP A 384 -31.45 -1.16 5.20
N ARG A 385 -30.31 -0.66 4.71
CA ARG A 385 -28.99 -1.25 4.93
C ARG A 385 -27.89 -0.21 4.85
N SER A 386 -26.88 -0.35 5.70
CA SER A 386 -25.62 0.40 5.60
C SER A 386 -24.43 -0.51 5.84
N GLU A 387 -23.38 -0.41 5.02
CA GLU A 387 -22.22 -1.30 5.10
C GLU A 387 -20.89 -0.55 5.12
N LEU A 388 -20.00 -0.94 6.04
CA LEU A 388 -18.62 -0.48 6.01
C LEU A 388 -17.76 -1.44 5.19
N TRP A 389 -17.04 -0.88 4.23
CA TRP A 389 -16.08 -1.60 3.41
C TRP A 389 -14.67 -1.20 3.80
N VAL A 390 -13.90 -2.19 4.26
CA VAL A 390 -12.49 -2.03 4.61
C VAL A 390 -11.68 -2.86 3.64
N ASN A 391 -10.95 -2.20 2.75
CA ASN A 391 -10.09 -2.85 1.77
C ASN A 391 -8.64 -2.52 2.11
N TYR A 392 -7.99 -3.44 2.82
CA TYR A 392 -6.55 -3.33 3.12
C TYR A 392 -5.73 -3.60 1.85
N PRO A 393 -4.55 -2.98 1.70
CA PRO A 393 -3.59 -3.42 0.70
C PRO A 393 -3.37 -4.93 0.79
N SER A 394 -3.13 -5.57 -0.36
CA SER A 394 -2.81 -7.01 -0.49
C SER A 394 -3.88 -8.04 -0.10
N GLN A 395 -5.05 -7.63 0.41
CA GLN A 395 -6.18 -8.54 0.56
C GLN A 395 -6.85 -8.79 -0.79
N GLN A 396 -7.03 -10.06 -1.14
CA GLN A 396 -7.76 -10.46 -2.33
C GLN A 396 -9.25 -10.38 -2.02
N LEU A 397 -9.89 -9.28 -2.40
CA LEU A 397 -11.34 -9.27 -2.57
C LEU A 397 -11.69 -10.18 -3.76
N ILE A 398 -12.83 -10.85 -3.69
CA ILE A 398 -13.39 -11.63 -4.80
C ILE A 398 -13.85 -10.59 -5.84
N PRO A 399 -13.14 -10.39 -6.97
CA PRO A 399 -13.36 -9.26 -7.88
C PRO A 399 -14.42 -9.64 -8.92
N LEU A 400 -15.57 -10.14 -8.45
CA LEU A 400 -16.65 -10.55 -9.34
C LEU A 400 -17.46 -9.33 -9.77
N TRP A 401 -17.74 -9.26 -11.06
CA TRP A 401 -18.71 -8.33 -11.63
C TRP A 401 -20.11 -8.68 -11.13
N HIS A 402 -20.81 -7.72 -10.54
CA HIS A 402 -22.12 -7.93 -9.95
C HIS A 402 -22.99 -6.68 -10.01
N GLN A 403 -24.26 -6.88 -9.67
CA GLN A 403 -25.25 -5.85 -9.42
C GLN A 403 -25.77 -5.94 -7.99
N ASP A 404 -26.28 -4.83 -7.48
CA ASP A 404 -26.82 -4.68 -6.14
C ASP A 404 -28.36 -4.54 -6.18
N SER A 405 -29.05 -5.53 -6.74
CA SER A 405 -30.52 -5.50 -6.99
C SER A 405 -31.40 -6.17 -5.95
N TYR A 406 -30.84 -7.08 -5.15
CA TYR A 406 -31.47 -7.74 -4.01
C TYR A 406 -32.91 -8.27 -4.22
N PRO A 407 -33.22 -8.97 -5.33
CA PRO A 407 -34.60 -9.37 -5.66
C PRO A 407 -35.24 -10.39 -4.69
N LYS A 408 -34.44 -11.02 -3.82
CA LYS A 408 -34.96 -11.89 -2.75
C LYS A 408 -35.18 -11.17 -1.43
N LEU A 409 -34.76 -9.90 -1.33
CA LEU A 409 -34.83 -9.09 -0.10
C LEU A 409 -35.73 -7.87 -0.27
N LEU A 410 -35.98 -7.44 -1.51
CA LEU A 410 -36.86 -6.33 -1.84
C LEU A 410 -37.98 -6.79 -2.76
N LYS A 411 -39.19 -6.26 -2.55
CA LYS A 411 -40.37 -6.51 -3.39
C LYS A 411 -41.19 -5.23 -3.55
N GLY A 412 -41.96 -5.15 -4.64
CA GLY A 412 -42.89 -4.04 -4.87
C GLY A 412 -42.43 -3.10 -5.98
N ASN A 413 -43.27 -2.12 -6.28
CA ASN A 413 -43.03 -1.16 -7.35
C ASN A 413 -42.42 0.10 -6.74
N GLY A 414 -41.13 0.34 -7.01
CA GLY A 414 -40.44 1.53 -6.56
C GLY A 414 -38.97 1.51 -6.97
N LYS A 415 -38.32 2.67 -6.87
CA LYS A 415 -36.89 2.82 -7.18
C LYS A 415 -36.02 2.42 -5.99
N THR A 416 -34.82 1.95 -6.30
CA THR A 416 -33.74 1.71 -5.34
C THR A 416 -32.50 2.50 -5.75
N ILE A 417 -31.69 2.92 -4.79
CA ILE A 417 -30.40 3.57 -5.05
C ILE A 417 -29.41 3.29 -3.93
N HIS A 418 -28.13 3.28 -4.27
CA HIS A 418 -27.02 3.05 -3.35
C HIS A 418 -26.16 4.30 -3.29
N ALA A 419 -25.82 4.76 -2.09
CA ALA A 419 -24.85 5.84 -1.89
C ALA A 419 -23.53 5.24 -1.41
N TYR A 420 -22.45 5.40 -2.18
CA TYR A 420 -21.10 5.00 -1.80
C TYR A 420 -20.31 6.22 -1.38
N ILE A 421 -19.95 6.29 -0.09
CA ILE A 421 -19.24 7.40 0.54
C ILE A 421 -17.78 6.99 0.76
N ALA A 422 -16.85 7.79 0.24
CA ALA A 422 -15.42 7.63 0.43
C ALA A 422 -14.99 8.28 1.76
N LEU A 423 -14.57 7.48 2.74
CA LEU A 423 -14.02 7.97 4.02
C LEU A 423 -12.51 8.18 3.94
N THR A 424 -11.86 7.45 3.04
CA THR A 424 -10.48 7.67 2.59
C THR A 424 -10.47 7.80 1.07
N GLU A 425 -9.32 8.17 0.50
CA GLU A 425 -9.15 8.30 -0.95
C GLU A 425 -9.54 7.01 -1.70
N VAL A 426 -10.35 7.18 -2.74
CA VAL A 426 -10.75 6.12 -3.67
C VAL A 426 -10.19 6.48 -5.04
N ASN A 427 -9.43 5.57 -5.63
CA ASN A 427 -8.81 5.78 -6.94
C ASN A 427 -8.81 4.49 -7.77
N GLU A 428 -8.32 4.58 -9.00
CA GLU A 428 -8.22 3.48 -9.98
C GLU A 428 -7.39 2.27 -9.50
N TYR A 429 -6.73 2.35 -8.34
CA TYR A 429 -5.91 1.27 -7.77
C TYR A 429 -6.46 0.67 -6.49
N ASN A 430 -7.47 1.28 -5.86
CA ASN A 430 -8.05 0.76 -4.63
C ASN A 430 -9.58 0.70 -4.63
N GLY A 431 -10.25 1.40 -5.53
CA GLY A 431 -11.68 1.65 -5.52
C GLY A 431 -12.51 0.51 -6.10
N PHE A 432 -13.48 0.91 -6.89
CA PHE A 432 -14.28 0.01 -7.71
C PHE A 432 -14.39 0.61 -9.10
N GLU A 433 -14.78 -0.21 -10.06
CA GLU A 433 -14.98 0.20 -11.45
C GLU A 433 -16.31 -0.35 -11.95
N TYR A 434 -16.87 0.28 -12.96
CA TYR A 434 -18.16 -0.06 -13.53
C TYR A 434 -18.11 -0.22 -15.05
N ILE A 435 -19.04 -1.00 -15.58
CA ILE A 435 -19.23 -1.15 -17.03
C ILE A 435 -20.23 -0.09 -17.50
N PRO A 436 -19.85 0.76 -18.48
CA PRO A 436 -20.78 1.74 -19.06
C PRO A 436 -22.05 1.08 -19.64
N HIS A 437 -23.18 1.77 -19.57
CA HIS A 437 -24.49 1.19 -19.88
C HIS A 437 -24.60 0.71 -21.34
N ASN A 438 -23.92 1.37 -22.28
CA ASN A 438 -23.87 0.94 -23.68
C ASN A 438 -23.21 -0.44 -23.90
N TYR A 439 -22.50 -0.98 -22.90
CA TYR A 439 -21.89 -2.31 -22.96
C TYR A 439 -22.54 -3.34 -22.03
N SER A 440 -23.41 -2.91 -21.12
CA SER A 440 -24.05 -3.79 -20.12
C SER A 440 -24.90 -4.90 -20.75
N GLN A 441 -25.56 -4.61 -21.87
CA GLN A 441 -26.42 -5.56 -22.60
C GLN A 441 -25.65 -6.77 -23.15
N ASN A 442 -24.33 -6.64 -23.34
CA ASN A 442 -23.48 -7.70 -23.87
C ASN A 442 -22.87 -8.58 -22.76
N CYS A 443 -23.24 -8.34 -21.50
CA CYS A 443 -22.72 -9.03 -20.33
C CYS A 443 -23.65 -10.20 -19.96
N GLN A 444 -23.10 -11.40 -19.79
CA GLN A 444 -23.91 -12.59 -19.51
C GLN A 444 -23.93 -12.88 -18.01
N ILE A 445 -25.11 -13.23 -17.47
CA ILE A 445 -25.24 -13.70 -16.09
C ILE A 445 -24.58 -15.07 -15.98
N LYS A 446 -23.58 -15.15 -15.11
CA LYS A 446 -22.81 -16.37 -14.83
C LYS A 446 -23.43 -17.19 -13.70
N MET A 447 -23.86 -16.51 -12.65
CA MET A 447 -24.47 -17.12 -11.47
C MET A 447 -25.34 -16.09 -10.74
N THR A 448 -26.18 -16.59 -9.84
CA THR A 448 -27.03 -15.76 -8.98
C THR A 448 -26.76 -16.12 -7.53
N ASP A 449 -26.59 -15.12 -6.67
CA ASP A 449 -26.42 -15.32 -5.23
C ASP A 449 -27.70 -15.97 -4.66
N PRO A 450 -27.61 -17.14 -4.01
CA PRO A 450 -28.80 -17.84 -3.53
C PRO A 450 -29.54 -17.08 -2.42
N PHE A 451 -28.88 -16.16 -1.70
CA PHE A 451 -29.47 -15.43 -0.57
C PHE A 451 -30.14 -14.12 -1.00
N SER A 452 -29.39 -13.23 -1.65
CA SER A 452 -29.86 -11.93 -2.12
C SER A 452 -30.59 -12.00 -3.46
N GLY A 453 -30.25 -12.99 -4.28
CA GLY A 453 -30.67 -13.05 -5.68
C GLY A 453 -29.87 -12.13 -6.61
N ASN A 454 -28.78 -11.52 -6.14
CA ASN A 454 -27.93 -10.68 -6.98
C ASN A 454 -27.29 -11.48 -8.12
N HIS A 455 -27.23 -10.86 -9.30
CA HIS A 455 -26.56 -11.45 -10.45
C HIS A 455 -25.06 -11.17 -10.42
N PHE A 456 -24.28 -12.19 -10.76
CA PHE A 456 -22.87 -12.09 -11.07
C PHE A 456 -22.66 -12.33 -12.56
N PHE A 457 -21.78 -11.55 -13.18
CA PHE A 457 -21.61 -11.49 -14.62
C PHE A 457 -20.26 -12.07 -15.06
N ASP A 458 -20.26 -12.70 -16.23
CA ASP A 458 -19.05 -12.96 -17.01
C ASP A 458 -18.92 -11.81 -18.02
N ILE A 459 -17.82 -11.05 -17.92
CA ILE A 459 -17.56 -9.89 -18.76
C ILE A 459 -16.48 -10.23 -19.79
N PRO A 460 -16.77 -10.12 -21.09
CA PRO A 460 -15.74 -10.29 -22.13
C PRO A 460 -14.57 -9.32 -21.94
N HIS A 461 -13.35 -9.80 -22.15
CA HIS A 461 -12.11 -9.01 -21.97
C HIS A 461 -12.11 -7.67 -22.73
N GLU A 462 -12.70 -7.61 -23.93
CA GLU A 462 -12.80 -6.36 -24.71
C GLU A 462 -13.79 -5.33 -24.13
N ILE A 463 -14.77 -5.78 -23.34
CA ILE A 463 -15.68 -4.91 -22.58
C ILE A 463 -15.02 -4.52 -21.26
N GLU A 464 -14.33 -5.46 -20.61
CA GLU A 464 -13.61 -5.22 -19.35
C GLU A 464 -12.60 -4.08 -19.46
N LYS A 465 -11.88 -3.98 -20.60
CA LYS A 465 -10.97 -2.84 -20.88
C LYS A 465 -11.65 -1.48 -20.94
N LYS A 466 -12.98 -1.43 -21.07
CA LYS A 466 -13.78 -0.21 -21.13
C LYS A 466 -14.39 0.15 -19.78
N ALA A 467 -14.06 -0.60 -18.73
CA ALA A 467 -14.48 -0.28 -17.38
C ALA A 467 -13.99 1.12 -16.98
N ILE A 468 -14.84 1.88 -16.31
CA ILE A 468 -14.50 3.21 -15.82
C ILE A 468 -14.23 3.12 -14.32
N PRO A 469 -13.05 3.56 -13.85
CA PRO A 469 -12.76 3.58 -12.42
C PRO A 469 -13.59 4.65 -11.72
N VAL A 470 -14.08 4.34 -10.52
CA VAL A 470 -14.67 5.33 -9.63
C VAL A 470 -13.57 5.93 -8.76
N VAL A 471 -13.46 7.25 -8.80
CA VAL A 471 -12.39 8.04 -8.21
C VAL A 471 -13.04 9.12 -7.34
N LEU A 472 -12.78 9.07 -6.04
CA LEU A 472 -13.39 9.96 -5.06
C LEU A 472 -12.33 10.47 -4.08
N LYS A 473 -12.39 11.75 -3.79
CA LYS A 473 -11.67 12.33 -2.66
C LYS A 473 -12.31 11.86 -1.35
N PRO A 474 -11.53 11.82 -0.26
CA PRO A 474 -12.09 11.66 1.08
C PRO A 474 -13.22 12.69 1.31
N GLY A 475 -14.40 12.24 1.74
CA GLY A 475 -15.59 13.08 1.96
C GLY A 475 -16.51 13.24 0.73
N GLU A 476 -16.15 12.67 -0.42
CA GLU A 476 -17.03 12.61 -1.59
C GLU A 476 -17.83 11.30 -1.63
N PHE A 477 -18.95 11.32 -2.36
CA PHE A 477 -19.78 10.15 -2.60
C PHE A 477 -20.29 10.08 -4.04
N VAL A 478 -20.70 8.88 -4.43
CA VAL A 478 -21.47 8.63 -5.66
C VAL A 478 -22.78 7.95 -5.32
N LEU A 479 -23.80 8.22 -6.15
CA LEU A 479 -25.05 7.46 -6.14
C LEU A 479 -25.05 6.51 -7.32
N PHE A 480 -25.54 5.28 -7.15
CA PHE A 480 -25.73 4.37 -8.28
C PHE A 480 -26.95 3.48 -8.12
N THR A 481 -27.54 3.10 -9.26
CA THR A 481 -28.72 2.23 -9.32
C THR A 481 -28.37 0.75 -9.14
N ASP A 482 -29.38 -0.06 -8.86
CA ASP A 482 -29.29 -1.53 -8.86
C ASP A 482 -28.89 -2.14 -10.23
N ASN A 483 -29.03 -1.40 -11.33
CA ASN A 483 -28.64 -1.85 -12.66
C ASN A 483 -27.14 -1.67 -12.96
N LEU A 484 -26.38 -0.96 -12.13
CA LEU A 484 -24.96 -0.72 -12.38
C LEU A 484 -24.15 -2.02 -12.20
N ILE A 485 -23.59 -2.54 -13.29
CA ILE A 485 -22.63 -3.64 -13.25
C ILE A 485 -21.28 -3.08 -12.80
N HIS A 486 -20.81 -3.52 -11.64
CA HIS A 486 -19.57 -3.02 -11.05
C HIS A 486 -18.78 -4.11 -10.33
N ARG A 487 -17.52 -3.83 -10.02
CA ARG A 487 -16.70 -4.68 -9.16
C ARG A 487 -15.71 -3.87 -8.34
N SER A 488 -15.41 -4.37 -7.13
CA SER A 488 -14.24 -3.88 -6.39
C SER A 488 -12.97 -4.43 -7.02
N ILE A 489 -11.96 -3.57 -7.16
CA ILE A 489 -10.62 -3.98 -7.60
C ILE A 489 -9.74 -4.34 -6.40
N ARG A 490 -8.69 -5.11 -6.67
CA ARG A 490 -7.67 -5.41 -5.66
C ARG A 490 -6.98 -4.11 -5.24
N ASN A 491 -6.86 -3.87 -3.94
CA ASN A 491 -6.16 -2.69 -3.46
C ASN A 491 -4.65 -2.80 -3.69
N GLN A 492 -4.18 -2.04 -4.66
CA GLN A 492 -2.79 -1.86 -5.05
C GLN A 492 -2.28 -0.44 -4.73
N SER A 493 -3.03 0.39 -3.99
CA SER A 493 -2.59 1.74 -3.63
C SER A 493 -1.56 1.77 -2.48
N GLY A 494 -1.36 0.66 -1.77
CA GLY A 494 -0.52 0.62 -0.56
C GLY A 494 -1.12 1.33 0.65
N LYS A 495 -2.30 1.96 0.51
CA LYS A 495 -3.05 2.59 1.61
C LYS A 495 -4.34 1.83 1.89
N LEU A 496 -4.81 1.89 3.13
CA LEU A 496 -6.13 1.40 3.51
C LEU A 496 -7.22 2.20 2.75
N ARG A 497 -8.18 1.50 2.15
CA ARG A 497 -9.43 2.12 1.69
C ARG A 497 -10.56 1.80 2.68
N LEU A 498 -11.20 2.86 3.19
CA LEU A 498 -12.39 2.80 4.00
C LEU A 498 -13.54 3.53 3.28
N SER A 499 -14.69 2.89 3.18
CA SER A 499 -15.90 3.48 2.62
C SER A 499 -17.17 2.97 3.30
N LEU A 500 -18.25 3.73 3.14
CA LEU A 500 -19.58 3.44 3.67
C LEU A 500 -20.57 3.37 2.51
N THR A 501 -21.29 2.25 2.36
CA THR A 501 -22.38 2.12 1.39
C THR A 501 -23.72 2.18 2.11
N LEU A 502 -24.60 3.09 1.70
CA LEU A 502 -25.98 3.14 2.15
C LEU A 502 -26.88 2.59 1.04
N ARG A 503 -27.89 1.78 1.40
CA ARG A 503 -28.89 1.29 0.44
C ARG A 503 -30.25 1.82 0.81
N LEU A 504 -30.84 2.51 -0.13
CA LEU A 504 -32.08 3.24 0.06
C LEU A 504 -33.13 2.82 -0.96
N THR A 505 -34.38 2.87 -0.54
CA THR A 505 -35.53 2.62 -1.40
C THR A 505 -36.61 3.67 -1.17
N GLN A 506 -37.54 3.75 -2.11
CA GLN A 506 -38.80 4.45 -1.88
C GLN A 506 -39.67 3.71 -0.87
N LEU A 507 -40.59 4.43 -0.24
CA LEU A 507 -41.53 3.88 0.75
C LEU A 507 -42.41 2.73 0.21
N GLY A 508 -42.67 2.71 -1.11
CA GLY A 508 -43.44 1.66 -1.77
C GLY A 508 -42.70 0.33 -1.98
N VAL A 509 -41.40 0.27 -1.68
CA VAL A 509 -40.61 -0.97 -1.76
C VAL A 509 -40.66 -1.67 -0.41
N GLU A 510 -41.21 -2.87 -0.40
CA GLU A 510 -41.30 -3.75 0.76
C GLU A 510 -39.96 -4.45 0.99
N ILE A 511 -39.46 -4.37 2.24
CA ILE A 511 -38.25 -5.06 2.69
C ILE A 511 -38.67 -6.39 3.31
N LEU A 512 -38.22 -7.49 2.70
CA LEU A 512 -38.67 -8.82 3.04
C LEU A 512 -38.02 -9.34 4.34
N PRO A 513 -38.76 -10.09 5.18
CA PRO A 513 -38.26 -10.59 6.48
C PRO A 513 -37.06 -11.52 6.40
N GLY A 514 -36.81 -12.15 5.24
CA GLY A 514 -35.66 -13.03 5.02
C GLY A 514 -34.29 -12.32 5.09
N TYR A 515 -34.30 -10.98 5.09
CA TYR A 515 -33.11 -10.14 5.22
C TYR A 515 -32.83 -9.65 6.63
N THR A 516 -33.88 -9.32 7.39
CA THR A 516 -33.75 -8.55 8.63
C THR A 516 -32.86 -9.26 9.64
N SER A 517 -31.87 -8.53 10.18
CA SER A 517 -31.36 -8.91 11.50
C SER A 517 -32.56 -8.98 12.43
N ASN A 518 -32.64 -9.99 13.29
CA ASN A 518 -33.77 -10.14 14.23
C ASN A 518 -33.90 -8.94 15.20
N ASP A 519 -33.03 -7.93 15.09
CA ASP A 519 -32.76 -6.92 16.10
C ASP A 519 -33.07 -5.47 15.64
N HIS A 520 -33.20 -5.19 14.33
CA HIS A 520 -33.27 -3.81 13.83
C HIS A 520 -34.22 -3.55 12.65
N LYS A 521 -34.99 -2.45 12.72
CA LYS A 521 -35.94 -2.02 11.68
C LYS A 521 -35.31 -0.98 10.73
N PRO A 522 -35.68 -0.97 9.44
CA PRO A 522 -35.37 0.11 8.51
C PRO A 522 -35.80 1.48 9.07
N ILE A 523 -35.04 2.53 8.76
CA ILE A 523 -35.34 3.89 9.21
C ILE A 523 -35.79 4.77 8.06
N ILE A 524 -36.64 5.75 8.38
CA ILE A 524 -37.05 6.79 7.43
C ILE A 524 -36.11 7.98 7.61
N LEU A 525 -35.45 8.38 6.53
CA LEU A 525 -34.67 9.62 6.47
C LEU A 525 -35.50 10.71 5.80
N GLN A 526 -35.45 11.91 6.37
CA GLN A 526 -36.15 13.09 5.86
C GLN A 526 -35.15 14.21 5.62
N SER A 527 -35.23 14.83 4.43
CA SER A 527 -34.52 16.08 4.18
C SER A 527 -35.13 17.17 5.05
N GLN A 528 -34.31 17.84 5.87
CA GLN A 528 -34.72 19.03 6.60
C GLN A 528 -34.84 20.18 5.59
N LYS A 529 -35.95 20.27 4.86
CA LYS A 529 -36.28 21.50 4.14
C LYS A 529 -36.40 22.62 5.19
N LYS A 530 -35.44 23.55 5.22
CA LYS A 530 -35.64 24.85 5.87
C LYS A 530 -36.90 25.46 5.25
N ARG A 531 -37.96 25.54 6.05
CA ARG A 531 -39.15 26.32 5.70
C ARG A 531 -38.83 27.79 5.64
#